data_AF-A0A0U3SBF9-F1
#
_entry.id   AF-A0A0U3SBF9-F1
#
_cell.length_a   1.000
_cell.length_b   1.000
_cell.length_c   1.000
_cell.angle_alpha   90.00
_cell.angle_beta   90.00
_cell.angle_gamma   90.00
#
_symmetry.space_group_name_H-M   'P 1'
#
loop_
_entity.id
_entity.type
_entity.pdbx_description
1 polymer ?
#
loop_
_entity_poly.entity_id
_entity_poly.type
_entity_poly.pdbx_seq_one_letter_code
_entity_poly.pdbx_strand_id
1 'polypeptide(L)'
;MINLKKLFRRKKGQGALEYLFMIAAALIIIFVVVRYISSTGQQAASQGDITVLQSQAELVKSSFQAKGWWSNSTTVSYDNNSTKLTLNIPGVSPSPQYSVPTEYKDTLSTYFGSSNKSIITVYNECQAGKLEACQVFGVLAGSTT
;
A
#
# COMPACT_ATOMS: atom_id res chain seq x y z
N MET A 1 -57.41 61.75 -18.88
CA MET A 1 -55.95 61.56 -18.78
C MET A 1 -55.67 60.33 -17.92
N ILE A 2 -55.22 59.24 -18.54
CA ILE A 2 -54.97 57.95 -17.85
C ILE A 2 -53.55 57.98 -17.25
N ASN A 3 -53.47 57.71 -15.96
CA ASN A 3 -52.24 57.78 -15.17
C ASN A 3 -51.44 56.46 -15.33
N LEU A 4 -50.42 56.46 -16.19
CA LEU A 4 -49.62 55.26 -16.55
C LEU A 4 -48.66 54.75 -15.44
N LYS A 5 -48.68 55.30 -14.22
CA LYS A 5 -47.69 54.99 -13.16
C LYS A 5 -47.82 53.60 -12.50
N LYS A 6 -48.71 52.72 -12.94
CA LYS A 6 -48.98 51.42 -12.28
C LYS A 6 -48.46 50.16 -12.98
N LEU A 7 -47.67 50.28 -14.05
CA LEU A 7 -47.32 49.12 -14.90
C LEU A 7 -45.98 48.42 -14.63
N PHE A 8 -45.21 48.81 -13.60
CA PHE A 8 -43.99 48.08 -13.22
C PHE A 8 -44.01 47.63 -11.76
N ARG A 9 -44.92 46.71 -11.41
CA ARG A 9 -44.64 45.79 -10.30
C ARG A 9 -43.48 44.89 -10.74
N ARG A 10 -42.25 45.24 -10.35
CA ARG A 10 -41.12 44.31 -10.35
C ARG A 10 -41.54 43.09 -9.53
N LYS A 11 -41.93 41.99 -10.19
CA LYS A 11 -41.96 40.67 -9.56
C LYS A 11 -40.53 40.38 -9.15
N LYS A 12 -40.26 40.51 -7.85
CA LYS A 12 -39.01 40.09 -7.21
C LYS A 12 -38.87 38.60 -7.49
N GLY A 13 -37.99 38.23 -8.43
CA GLY A 13 -37.59 36.83 -8.68
C GLY A 13 -36.71 36.28 -7.55
N GLN A 14 -37.08 36.58 -6.31
CA GLN A 14 -36.34 36.26 -5.11
C GLN A 14 -36.89 34.93 -4.58
N GLY A 15 -36.20 33.85 -4.94
CA GLY A 15 -36.52 32.51 -4.47
C GLY A 15 -35.63 31.45 -5.10
N ALA A 16 -35.48 31.46 -6.43
CA ALA A 16 -34.70 30.43 -7.13
C ALA A 16 -33.19 30.44 -6.80
N LEU A 17 -32.62 31.63 -6.55
CA LEU A 17 -31.20 31.78 -6.25
C LEU A 17 -30.84 31.24 -4.85
N GLU A 18 -31.75 31.38 -3.88
CA GLU A 18 -31.57 30.85 -2.52
C GLU A 18 -31.64 29.31 -2.53
N TYR A 19 -32.57 28.72 -3.30
CA TYR A 19 -32.64 27.27 -3.49
C TYR A 19 -31.39 26.71 -4.19
N LEU A 20 -30.86 27.41 -5.21
CA LEU A 20 -29.62 27.01 -5.88
C LEU A 20 -28.42 27.03 -4.93
N PHE A 21 -28.34 28.02 -4.04
CA PHE A 21 -27.26 28.11 -3.05
C PHE A 21 -27.33 26.98 -2.02
N MET A 22 -28.53 26.62 -1.57
CA MET A 22 -28.72 25.54 -0.60
C MET A 22 -28.34 24.17 -1.20
N ILE A 23 -28.72 23.92 -2.44
CA ILE A 23 -28.36 22.69 -3.17
C ILE A 23 -26.84 22.66 -3.41
N ALA A 24 -26.24 23.77 -3.83
CA ALA A 24 -24.80 23.85 -4.04
C ALA A 24 -24.01 23.55 -2.77
N ALA A 25 -24.43 24.11 -1.62
CA ALA A 25 -23.80 23.83 -0.34
C ALA A 25 -23.90 22.35 0.04
N ALA A 26 -25.07 21.73 -0.15
CA ALA A 26 -25.26 20.30 0.09
C ALA A 26 -24.34 19.44 -0.78
N LEU A 27 -24.21 19.76 -2.08
CA LEU A 27 -23.34 19.04 -3.01
C LEU A 27 -21.86 19.18 -2.64
N ILE A 28 -21.42 20.36 -2.21
CA ILE A 28 -20.05 20.60 -1.73
C ILE A 28 -19.74 19.72 -0.52
N ILE A 29 -20.66 19.66 0.46
CA ILE A 29 -20.47 18.84 1.67
C ILE A 29 -20.35 17.37 1.30
N ILE A 30 -21.24 16.85 0.45
CA ILE A 30 -21.19 15.45 0.00
C ILE A 30 -19.85 15.16 -0.70
N PHE A 31 -19.39 16.05 -1.58
CA PHE A 31 -18.12 15.88 -2.28
C PHE A 31 -16.92 15.81 -1.34
N VAL A 32 -16.86 16.70 -0.33
CA VAL A 32 -15.79 16.70 0.67
C VAL A 32 -15.79 15.41 1.49
N VAL A 33 -16.96 14.94 1.92
CA VAL A 33 -17.09 13.69 2.68
C VAL A 33 -16.66 12.48 1.85
N VAL A 34 -17.14 12.35 0.61
CA VAL A 34 -16.75 11.25 -0.28
C VAL A 34 -15.25 11.28 -0.56
N ARG A 35 -14.68 12.46 -0.79
CA ARG A 35 -13.23 12.61 -1.01
C ARG A 35 -12.43 12.25 0.24
N TYR A 36 -12.90 12.63 1.43
CA TYR A 36 -12.25 12.29 2.69
C TYR A 36 -12.29 10.78 2.94
N ILE A 37 -13.46 10.14 2.84
CA ILE A 37 -13.63 8.69 3.02
C ILE A 37 -12.77 7.91 2.01
N SER A 38 -12.78 8.32 0.75
CA SER A 38 -11.98 7.66 -0.30
C SER A 38 -10.48 7.79 -0.06
N SER A 39 -10.03 8.97 0.39
CA SER A 39 -8.62 9.21 0.73
C SER A 39 -8.18 8.43 1.97
N THR A 40 -9.03 8.34 3.00
CA THR A 40 -8.72 7.57 4.21
C THR A 40 -8.78 6.06 3.97
N GLY A 41 -9.66 5.60 3.08
CA GLY A 41 -9.78 4.19 2.72
C GLY A 41 -8.54 3.66 2.00
N GLN A 42 -7.89 4.47 1.16
CA GLN A 42 -6.64 4.09 0.49
C GLN A 42 -5.47 3.94 1.48
N GLN A 43 -5.35 4.83 2.48
CA GLN A 43 -4.33 4.70 3.53
C GLN A 43 -4.58 3.50 4.45
N ALA A 44 -5.83 3.21 4.78
CA ALA A 44 -6.20 2.06 5.61
C ALA A 44 -5.93 0.72 4.89
N ALA A 45 -6.22 0.63 3.59
CA ALA A 45 -5.90 -0.55 2.79
C ALA A 45 -4.39 -0.82 2.76
N SER A 46 -3.56 0.21 2.52
CA SER A 46 -2.11 0.07 2.50
C SER A 46 -1.50 -0.28 3.87
N GLN A 47 -2.09 0.19 4.98
CA GLN A 47 -1.64 -0.22 6.33
C GLN A 47 -2.07 -1.64 6.71
N GLY A 48 -3.25 -2.08 6.24
CA GLY A 48 -3.72 -3.45 6.42
C GLY A 48 -2.76 -4.46 5.80
N ASP A 49 -2.31 -4.20 4.57
CA ASP A 49 -1.39 -5.09 3.85
C ASP A 49 -0.01 -5.17 4.53
N ILE A 50 0.53 -4.05 5.01
CA ILE A 50 1.82 -4.05 5.73
C ILE A 50 1.72 -4.85 7.03
N THR A 51 0.63 -4.70 7.79
CA THR A 51 0.44 -5.42 9.06
C THR A 51 0.37 -6.93 8.84
N VAL A 52 -0.31 -7.37 7.78
CA VAL A 52 -0.37 -8.79 7.39
C VAL A 52 1.02 -9.30 7.00
N LEU A 53 1.78 -8.53 6.21
CA LEU A 53 3.13 -8.92 5.81
C LEU A 53 4.12 -8.92 7.00
N GLN A 54 3.99 -8.01 7.96
CA GLN A 54 4.77 -8.02 9.21
C GLN A 54 4.49 -9.27 10.05
N SER A 55 3.22 -9.69 10.12
CA SER A 55 2.85 -10.95 10.78
C SER A 55 3.50 -12.15 10.09
N GLN A 56 3.53 -12.16 8.76
CA GLN A 56 4.25 -13.18 7.99
C GLN A 56 5.77 -13.15 8.23
N ALA A 57 6.35 -11.96 8.39
CA ALA A 57 7.77 -11.81 8.71
C ALA A 57 8.13 -12.46 10.07
N GLU A 58 7.27 -12.35 11.09
CA GLU A 58 7.48 -13.05 12.37
C GLU A 58 7.40 -14.57 12.25
N LEU A 59 6.46 -15.08 11.43
CA LEU A 59 6.33 -16.51 11.16
C LEU A 59 7.59 -17.05 10.45
N VAL A 60 8.04 -16.35 9.40
CA VAL A 60 9.26 -16.71 8.66
C VAL A 60 10.47 -16.67 9.59
N LYS A 61 10.63 -15.61 10.39
CA LYS A 61 11.70 -15.49 11.39
C LYS A 61 11.70 -16.68 12.35
N SER A 62 10.55 -17.01 12.92
CA SER A 62 10.41 -18.15 13.85
C SER A 62 10.79 -19.47 13.18
N SER A 63 10.34 -19.69 11.94
CA SER A 63 10.69 -20.88 11.16
C SER A 63 12.18 -20.96 10.83
N PHE A 64 12.82 -19.83 10.55
CA PHE A 64 14.25 -19.77 10.22
C PHE A 64 15.11 -19.92 11.46
N GLN A 65 14.67 -19.37 12.60
CA GLN A 65 15.32 -19.60 13.90
C GLN A 65 15.29 -21.09 14.27
N ALA A 66 14.14 -21.75 14.09
CA ALA A 66 14.01 -23.19 14.34
C ALA A 66 14.94 -24.03 13.44
N LYS A 67 15.21 -23.57 12.21
CA LYS A 67 16.14 -24.22 11.26
C LYS A 67 17.61 -23.81 11.44
N GLY A 68 17.92 -22.86 12.33
CA GLY A 68 19.26 -22.28 12.47
C GLY A 68 19.69 -21.38 11.29
N TRP A 69 18.75 -20.94 10.45
CA TRP A 69 19.00 -20.08 9.29
C TRP A 69 18.94 -18.59 9.61
N TRP A 70 18.48 -18.22 10.80
CA TRP A 70 18.35 -16.83 11.22
C TRP A 70 19.70 -16.25 11.67
N SER A 71 20.44 -15.66 10.74
CA SER A 71 21.76 -15.08 11.00
C SER A 71 22.04 -13.89 10.09
N ASN A 72 22.94 -12.99 10.52
CA ASN A 72 23.47 -11.90 9.68
C ASN A 72 24.19 -12.41 8.43
N SER A 73 24.72 -13.64 8.48
CA SER A 73 25.37 -14.29 7.34
C SER A 73 24.39 -14.85 6.31
N THR A 74 23.12 -15.00 6.68
CA THR A 74 22.08 -15.43 5.76
C THR A 74 21.62 -14.23 4.95
N THR A 75 21.85 -14.29 3.64
CA THR A 75 21.49 -13.20 2.74
C THR A 75 20.38 -13.62 1.79
N VAL A 76 19.61 -12.62 1.39
CA VAL A 76 18.55 -12.75 0.40
C VAL A 76 19.03 -12.01 -0.84
N SER A 77 18.93 -12.68 -1.98
CA SER A 77 19.26 -12.12 -3.29
C SER A 77 18.05 -12.28 -4.21
N TYR A 78 17.81 -11.26 -5.02
CA TYR A 78 16.74 -11.29 -6.01
C TYR A 78 17.32 -11.32 -7.42
N ASP A 79 16.89 -12.31 -8.22
CA ASP A 79 17.26 -12.41 -9.62
C ASP A 79 16.12 -11.88 -10.50
N ASN A 80 16.38 -10.74 -11.13
CA ASN A 80 15.46 -10.05 -12.04
C ASN A 80 15.12 -10.85 -13.29
N ASN A 81 16.04 -11.68 -13.78
CA ASN A 81 15.85 -12.46 -15.00
C ASN A 81 15.00 -13.69 -14.72
N SER A 82 15.31 -14.39 -13.62
CA SER A 82 14.59 -15.60 -13.22
C SER A 82 13.33 -15.33 -12.40
N THR A 83 13.09 -14.09 -11.96
CA THR A 83 12.01 -13.69 -11.03
C THR A 83 12.00 -14.56 -9.77
N LYS A 84 13.18 -14.81 -9.21
CA LYS A 84 13.38 -15.67 -8.05
C LYS A 84 14.08 -14.96 -6.91
N LEU A 85 13.58 -15.19 -5.71
CA LEU A 85 14.28 -14.89 -4.46
C LEU A 85 15.11 -16.11 -4.06
N THR A 86 16.40 -15.91 -3.81
CA THR A 86 17.31 -16.96 -3.37
C THR A 86 17.80 -16.65 -1.95
N LEU A 87 17.76 -17.66 -1.09
CA LEU A 87 18.27 -17.61 0.27
C LEU A 87 19.66 -18.23 0.31
N ASN A 88 20.67 -17.38 0.46
CA ASN A 88 22.05 -17.79 0.60
C ASN A 88 22.35 -18.02 2.08
N ILE A 89 22.23 -19.27 2.51
CA ILE A 89 22.46 -19.70 3.88
C ILE A 89 23.82 -20.39 3.94
N PRO A 90 24.74 -19.97 4.83
CA PRO A 90 26.04 -20.63 4.94
C PRO A 90 25.92 -22.12 5.26
N GLY A 91 26.60 -22.96 4.48
CA GLY A 91 26.62 -24.40 4.70
C GLY A 91 25.39 -25.16 4.19
N VAL A 92 24.41 -24.48 3.57
CA VAL A 92 23.25 -25.14 2.93
C VAL A 92 23.42 -25.09 1.41
N SER A 93 23.37 -26.26 0.78
CA SER A 93 23.39 -26.40 -0.68
C SER A 93 22.44 -27.54 -1.11
N PRO A 94 21.57 -27.33 -2.11
CA PRO A 94 21.38 -26.09 -2.87
C PRO A 94 20.68 -24.99 -2.08
N SER A 95 20.97 -23.72 -2.40
CA SER A 95 20.28 -22.56 -1.82
C SER A 95 18.77 -22.60 -2.13
N PRO A 96 17.89 -22.46 -1.13
CA PRO A 96 16.46 -22.39 -1.34
C PRO A 96 16.06 -21.23 -2.28
N GLN A 97 15.17 -21.51 -3.22
CA GLN A 97 14.67 -20.54 -4.19
C GLN A 97 13.14 -20.43 -4.13
N TYR A 98 12.65 -19.21 -4.31
CA TYR A 98 11.25 -18.82 -4.13
C TYR A 98 10.79 -18.06 -5.36
N SER A 99 9.65 -18.45 -5.95
CA SER A 99 9.10 -17.73 -7.09
C SER A 99 8.45 -16.42 -6.62
N VAL A 100 8.80 -15.32 -7.28
CA VAL A 100 8.26 -14.01 -6.95
C VAL A 100 7.00 -13.75 -7.79
N PRO A 101 5.85 -13.41 -7.17
CA PRO A 101 4.67 -12.95 -7.88
C PRO A 101 4.97 -11.72 -8.74
N THR A 102 4.34 -11.61 -9.91
CA THR A 102 4.57 -10.54 -10.88
C THR A 102 4.33 -9.14 -10.30
N GLU A 103 3.35 -9.03 -9.41
CA GLU A 103 3.01 -7.82 -8.64
C GLU A 103 4.15 -7.27 -7.76
N TYR A 104 5.10 -8.10 -7.35
CA TYR A 104 6.24 -7.67 -6.51
C TYR A 104 7.54 -7.48 -7.30
N LYS A 105 7.53 -7.78 -8.61
CA LYS A 105 8.74 -7.82 -9.45
C LYS A 105 9.50 -6.49 -9.45
N ASP A 106 8.81 -5.39 -9.76
CA ASP A 106 9.43 -4.07 -9.92
C ASP A 106 9.87 -3.49 -8.58
N THR A 107 9.06 -3.71 -7.55
CA THR A 107 9.32 -3.27 -6.18
C THR A 107 10.54 -3.97 -5.59
N LEU A 108 10.63 -5.29 -5.72
CA LEU A 108 11.78 -6.06 -5.25
C LEU A 108 13.03 -5.79 -6.10
N SER A 109 12.89 -5.58 -7.41
CA SER A 109 14.00 -5.17 -8.27
C SER A 109 14.64 -3.88 -7.77
N THR A 110 13.81 -2.87 -7.49
CA THR A 110 14.26 -1.58 -6.98
C THR A 110 14.87 -1.69 -5.59
N TYR A 111 14.26 -2.51 -4.73
CA TYR A 111 14.69 -2.67 -3.34
C TYR A 111 16.04 -3.36 -3.19
N PHE A 112 16.27 -4.46 -3.94
CA PHE A 112 17.56 -5.16 -3.93
C PHE A 112 18.61 -4.47 -4.81
N GLY A 113 18.19 -3.86 -5.92
CA GLY A 113 19.10 -3.27 -6.89
C GLY A 113 20.14 -4.28 -7.37
N SER A 114 21.42 -4.01 -7.07
CA SER A 114 22.56 -4.87 -7.41
C SER A 114 23.16 -5.59 -6.21
N SER A 115 22.54 -5.51 -5.03
CA SER A 115 23.16 -5.96 -3.78
C SER A 115 22.27 -6.92 -2.99
N ASN A 116 22.90 -7.96 -2.46
CA ASN A 116 22.25 -8.86 -1.52
C ASN A 116 22.07 -8.16 -0.17
N LYS A 117 20.98 -8.46 0.52
CA LYS A 117 20.71 -7.92 1.86
C LYS A 117 20.66 -9.05 2.87
N SER A 118 21.15 -8.81 4.09
CA SER A 118 21.00 -9.80 5.16
C SER A 118 19.53 -9.97 5.52
N ILE A 119 19.10 -11.19 5.86
CA ILE A 119 17.71 -11.44 6.26
C ILE A 119 17.31 -10.60 7.48
N ILE A 120 18.26 -10.31 8.37
CA ILE A 120 18.06 -9.46 9.55
C ILE A 120 17.82 -8.01 9.14
N THR A 121 18.58 -7.48 8.17
CA THR A 121 18.35 -6.13 7.63
C THR A 121 16.96 -6.02 7.00
N VAL A 122 16.59 -6.98 6.15
CA VAL A 122 15.27 -6.98 5.49
C VAL A 122 14.15 -7.03 6.54
N TYR A 123 14.29 -7.85 7.58
CA TYR A 123 13.32 -7.92 8.67
C TYR A 123 13.17 -6.61 9.44
N ASN A 124 14.29 -6.01 9.85
CA ASN A 124 14.24 -4.73 10.57
C ASN A 124 13.61 -3.62 9.72
N GLU A 125 13.87 -3.62 8.40
CA GLU A 125 13.25 -2.69 7.47
C GLU A 125 11.74 -2.93 7.30
N CYS A 126 11.31 -4.20 7.28
CA CYS A 126 9.89 -4.52 7.29
C CYS A 126 9.21 -4.05 8.58
N GLN A 127 9.84 -4.28 9.74
CA GLN A 127 9.30 -3.81 11.03
C GLN A 127 9.30 -2.28 11.16
N ALA A 128 10.19 -1.59 10.42
CA ALA A 128 10.15 -0.14 10.28
C ALA A 128 9.04 0.37 9.33
N GLY A 129 8.24 -0.52 8.74
CA GLY A 129 7.12 -0.18 7.87
C GLY A 129 7.49 -0.01 6.39
N LYS A 130 8.68 -0.46 5.95
CA LYS A 130 9.02 -0.46 4.53
C LYS A 130 8.31 -1.61 3.82
N LEU A 131 7.36 -1.27 2.93
CA LEU A 131 6.53 -2.23 2.21
C LEU A 131 7.38 -3.22 1.40
N GLU A 132 8.43 -2.74 0.73
CA GLU A 132 9.26 -3.54 -0.17
C GLU A 132 10.00 -4.64 0.59
N ALA A 133 10.48 -4.32 1.79
CA ALA A 133 11.11 -5.28 2.68
C ALA A 133 10.11 -6.31 3.22
N CYS A 134 8.89 -5.88 3.52
CA CYS A 134 7.82 -6.78 3.97
C CYS A 134 7.32 -7.73 2.87
N GLN A 135 7.29 -7.28 1.61
CA GLN A 135 6.95 -8.14 0.47
C GLN A 135 7.94 -9.30 0.30
N VAL A 136 9.21 -9.12 0.67
CA VAL A 136 10.17 -10.24 0.71
C VAL A 136 9.65 -11.36 1.61
N PHE A 137 9.18 -11.04 2.81
CA PHE A 137 8.62 -12.02 3.73
C PHE A 137 7.29 -12.59 3.24
N GLY A 138 6.49 -11.80 2.52
CA GLY A 138 5.32 -12.30 1.81
C GLY A 138 5.65 -13.45 0.85
N VAL A 139 6.71 -13.27 0.05
CA VAL A 139 7.19 -14.33 -0.86
C VAL A 139 7.75 -15.53 -0.10
N LEU A 140 8.55 -15.28 0.95
CA LEU A 140 9.16 -16.36 1.75
C LEU A 140 8.11 -17.19 2.51
N ALA A 141 7.02 -16.57 2.96
CA ALA A 141 5.90 -17.23 3.61
C ALA A 141 5.01 -17.98 2.60
N GLY A 142 4.76 -17.41 1.42
CA GLY A 142 3.88 -18.00 0.39
C GLY A 142 4.40 -19.26 -0.30
N SER A 143 5.67 -19.61 -0.11
CA SER A 143 6.32 -20.79 -0.70
C SER A 143 6.19 -22.07 0.13
N THR A 144 5.44 -22.06 1.24
CA THR A 144 5.07 -23.31 1.93
C THR A 144 3.98 -24.04 1.16
N THR A 145 4.33 -24.59 -0.01
CA THR A 145 3.55 -25.60 -0.73
C THR A 145 4.51 -26.59 -1.39
#